data_AF-A0A832HKH5-F1
#
_entry.id   AF-A0A832HKH5-F1
#
_cell.length_a   1.000
_cell.length_b   1.000
_cell.length_c   1.000
_cell.angle_alpha   90.00
_cell.angle_beta   90.00
_cell.angle_gamma   90.00
#
_symmetry.space_group_name_H-M   'P 1'
#
loop_
_entity.id
_entity.type
_entity.pdbx_description
1 polymer ?
#
loop_
_entity_poly.entity_id
_entity_poly.type
_entity_poly.pdbx_seq_one_letter_code
_entity_poly.pdbx_strand_id
1 'polypeptide(L)'
;MRLFEALLNFNEHWLRGDKEARFERAEHADNLPIVALTCIDQRLNSLLPGALGLEASDLILLRTPGNIVGSPMGETARAIALACAYKGGHEIAVIGHTDCAVAQTTVLKLTDELASAGLARDRLPDDLTEFFGLFASERQNVMKAVELLRQSAVIGPNTPVHGLLIDVRTGKVEWLVNGYQTETAGVGPGSSELKVQAAIGDRELVEARVRIPSLSLGDIKFPELKIGEVTVAASMQQSSSHAQPQVKPSASGRESERQTEPQHAEWMDILREIASQAVRVHIIGNDKKPYGPVPIAKLLEWVVEKRVGGDTPAQVEGTTAWQPLSLLVHTIKQAQMRRPPTIPNAKGGFRFFRSGKKP
;
A
#
# COMPACT_ATOMS: atom_id res chain seq x y z
N MET A 1 -31.30 5.42 -13.02
CA MET A 1 -30.51 6.06 -11.95
C MET A 1 -29.49 5.04 -11.49
N ARG A 2 -28.24 5.41 -11.17
CA ARG A 2 -27.29 4.46 -10.58
C ARG A 2 -27.62 4.22 -9.10
N LEU A 3 -27.09 3.15 -8.51
CA LEU A 3 -27.39 2.76 -7.13
C LEU A 3 -27.19 3.90 -6.12
N PHE A 4 -26.02 4.55 -6.08
CA PHE A 4 -25.76 5.61 -5.10
C PHE A 4 -26.56 6.90 -5.34
N GLU A 5 -26.92 7.17 -6.60
CA GLU A 5 -27.85 8.28 -6.91
C GLU A 5 -29.23 7.99 -6.32
N ALA A 6 -29.69 6.74 -6.43
CA ALA A 6 -30.96 6.28 -5.87
C ALA A 6 -30.96 6.29 -4.34
N LEU A 7 -29.87 5.86 -3.70
CA LEU A 7 -29.72 5.90 -2.24
C LEU A 7 -29.76 7.33 -1.69
N LEU A 8 -29.12 8.28 -2.37
CA LEU A 8 -29.12 9.68 -1.94
C LEU A 8 -30.46 10.37 -2.22
N ASN A 9 -31.10 10.05 -3.34
CA ASN A 9 -32.47 10.52 -3.60
C ASN A 9 -33.42 10.02 -2.51
N PHE A 10 -33.35 8.72 -2.15
CA PHE A 10 -34.10 8.18 -1.02
C PHE A 10 -33.79 8.93 0.28
N ASN A 11 -32.52 9.20 0.59
CA ASN A 11 -32.14 9.94 1.79
C ASN A 11 -32.80 11.34 1.85
N GLU A 12 -32.85 12.06 0.72
CA GLU A 12 -33.51 13.37 0.66
C GLU A 12 -35.02 13.28 0.96
N HIS A 13 -35.70 12.26 0.45
CA HIS A 13 -37.12 12.02 0.75
C HIS A 13 -37.33 11.61 2.20
N TRP A 14 -36.46 10.72 2.72
CA TRP A 14 -36.47 10.26 4.10
C TRP A 14 -36.32 11.42 5.09
N LEU A 15 -35.41 12.37 4.80
CA LEU A 15 -35.23 13.60 5.59
C LEU A 15 -36.47 14.50 5.60
N ARG A 16 -37.28 14.49 4.54
CA ARG A 16 -38.54 15.25 4.47
C ARG A 16 -39.69 14.56 5.20
N GLY A 17 -39.47 13.35 5.72
CA GLY A 17 -40.50 12.55 6.38
C GLY A 17 -41.51 11.94 5.41
N ASP A 18 -41.12 11.76 4.15
CA ASP A 18 -41.95 11.12 3.13
C ASP A 18 -42.10 9.62 3.46
N LYS A 19 -43.31 9.22 3.88
CA LYS A 19 -43.61 7.85 4.30
C LYS A 19 -43.79 6.88 3.13
N GLU A 20 -44.03 7.41 1.93
CA GLU A 20 -44.23 6.62 0.72
C GLU A 20 -42.93 6.41 -0.05
N ALA A 21 -41.88 7.19 0.26
CA ALA A 21 -40.56 7.00 -0.31
C ALA A 21 -40.03 5.60 0.03
N ARG A 22 -39.82 4.80 -1.00
CA ARG A 22 -39.20 3.48 -0.90
C ARG A 22 -37.99 3.43 -1.81
N PHE A 23 -36.93 2.82 -1.31
CA PHE A 23 -35.79 2.47 -2.15
C PHE A 23 -36.15 1.20 -2.93
N GLU A 24 -36.28 1.31 -4.24
CA GLU A 24 -36.67 0.22 -5.14
C GLU A 24 -35.53 -0.79 -5.33
N ARG A 25 -35.33 -1.66 -4.33
CA ARG A 25 -34.23 -2.64 -4.29
C ARG A 25 -34.17 -3.56 -5.51
N ALA A 26 -35.32 -3.90 -6.08
CA ALA A 26 -35.40 -4.79 -7.24
C ALA A 26 -34.72 -4.20 -8.49
N GLU A 27 -34.71 -2.88 -8.65
CA GLU A 27 -34.06 -2.20 -9.78
C GLU A 27 -32.52 -2.20 -9.66
N HIS A 28 -32.00 -2.47 -8.46
CA HIS A 28 -30.58 -2.43 -8.15
C HIS A 28 -30.04 -3.77 -7.64
N ALA A 29 -30.77 -4.86 -7.84
CA ALA A 29 -30.41 -6.18 -7.33
C ALA A 29 -29.02 -6.65 -7.80
N ASP A 30 -28.59 -6.28 -9.01
CA ASP A 30 -27.29 -6.64 -9.56
C ASP A 30 -26.11 -5.93 -8.89
N ASN A 31 -26.36 -4.81 -8.21
CA ASN A 31 -25.33 -4.00 -7.54
C ASN A 31 -25.37 -4.15 -6.00
N LEU A 32 -26.33 -4.88 -5.47
CA LEU A 32 -26.45 -5.22 -4.05
C LEU A 32 -25.88 -6.62 -3.79
N PRO A 33 -25.27 -6.86 -2.61
CA PRO A 33 -25.07 -5.93 -1.50
C PRO A 33 -23.92 -4.95 -1.73
N ILE A 34 -23.98 -3.78 -1.09
CA ILE A 34 -22.83 -2.86 -1.03
C ILE A 34 -21.89 -3.25 0.11
N VAL A 35 -20.59 -3.01 -0.09
CA VAL A 35 -19.58 -3.14 0.96
C VAL A 35 -19.40 -1.78 1.64
N ALA A 36 -19.91 -1.64 2.86
CA ALA A 36 -19.84 -0.40 3.61
C ALA A 36 -18.75 -0.47 4.69
N LEU A 37 -17.73 0.39 4.60
CA LEU A 37 -16.79 0.66 5.68
C LEU A 37 -17.26 1.88 6.48
N THR A 38 -17.49 1.72 7.79
CA THR A 38 -17.91 2.81 8.66
C THR A 38 -17.28 2.76 10.05
N CYS A 39 -17.62 3.72 10.91
CA CYS A 39 -17.11 3.83 12.26
C CYS A 39 -17.76 2.80 13.20
N ILE A 40 -17.10 2.46 14.31
CA ILE A 40 -17.67 1.65 15.41
C ILE A 40 -18.74 2.39 16.24
N ASP A 41 -19.05 3.64 15.89
CA ASP A 41 -20.04 4.46 16.59
C ASP A 41 -21.42 3.79 16.62
N GLN A 42 -21.95 3.55 17.82
CA GLN A 42 -23.19 2.80 18.02
C GLN A 42 -24.41 3.50 17.40
N ARG A 43 -24.38 4.83 17.23
CA ARG A 43 -25.46 5.62 16.62
C ARG A 43 -25.71 5.17 15.17
N LEU A 44 -24.67 4.70 14.49
CA LEU A 44 -24.76 4.25 13.10
C LEU A 44 -25.47 2.90 12.92
N ASN A 45 -25.65 2.11 13.99
CA ASN A 45 -26.25 0.77 13.90
C ASN A 45 -27.64 0.78 13.29
N SER A 46 -28.48 1.71 13.75
CA SER A 46 -29.85 1.90 13.26
C SER A 46 -29.93 3.02 12.24
N LEU A 47 -29.13 4.08 12.40
CA LEU A 47 -29.18 5.25 11.53
C LEU A 47 -28.77 4.91 10.10
N LEU A 48 -27.69 4.15 9.89
CA LEU A 48 -27.14 3.93 8.56
C LEU A 48 -28.09 3.14 7.64
N PRO A 49 -28.64 1.97 8.04
CA PRO A 49 -29.60 1.25 7.19
C PRO A 49 -30.86 2.08 6.93
N GLY A 50 -31.38 2.77 7.96
CA GLY A 50 -32.58 3.60 7.84
C GLY A 50 -32.40 4.81 6.92
N ALA A 51 -31.27 5.51 7.03
CA ALA A 51 -30.97 6.69 6.23
C ALA A 51 -30.76 6.38 4.73
N LEU A 52 -30.34 5.16 4.41
CA LEU A 52 -30.12 4.70 3.04
C LEU A 52 -31.27 3.85 2.48
N GLY A 53 -32.25 3.48 3.31
CA GLY A 53 -33.37 2.63 2.89
C GLY A 53 -32.97 1.19 2.58
N LEU A 54 -31.85 0.74 3.17
CA LEU A 54 -31.27 -0.58 2.93
C LEU A 54 -31.62 -1.54 4.06
N GLU A 55 -31.86 -2.81 3.71
CA GLU A 55 -32.01 -3.88 4.68
C GLU A 55 -30.65 -4.48 5.06
N ALA A 56 -30.62 -5.28 6.13
CA ALA A 56 -29.39 -5.93 6.58
C ALA A 56 -28.79 -6.87 5.52
N SER A 57 -29.62 -7.44 4.63
CA SER A 57 -29.18 -8.27 3.50
C SER A 57 -28.41 -7.48 2.44
N ASP A 58 -28.66 -6.18 2.35
CA ASP A 58 -28.18 -5.32 1.27
C ASP A 58 -26.82 -4.67 1.63
N LEU A 59 -26.33 -4.93 2.85
CA LEU A 59 -25.15 -4.31 3.44
C LEU A 59 -24.16 -5.37 3.93
N ILE A 60 -22.96 -5.39 3.35
CA ILE A 60 -21.79 -6.02 3.96
C ILE A 60 -21.07 -4.96 4.78
N LEU A 61 -21.32 -4.94 6.09
CA LEU A 61 -20.84 -3.88 6.98
C LEU A 61 -19.49 -4.22 7.63
N LEU A 62 -18.47 -3.43 7.33
CA LEU A 62 -17.16 -3.43 8.00
C LEU A 62 -17.05 -2.21 8.90
N ARG A 63 -16.52 -2.39 10.11
CA ARG A 63 -16.46 -1.32 11.12
C ARG A 63 -15.08 -1.22 11.75
N THR A 64 -14.49 -0.03 11.66
CA THR A 64 -13.22 0.29 12.31
C THR A 64 -13.35 1.62 13.06
N PRO A 65 -12.57 1.87 14.13
CA PRO A 65 -12.54 3.18 14.75
C PRO A 65 -12.25 4.26 13.70
N GLY A 66 -13.16 5.24 13.57
CA GLY A 66 -13.01 6.33 12.61
C GLY A 66 -12.99 5.93 11.15
N ASN A 67 -13.44 4.72 10.77
CA ASN A 67 -13.49 4.25 9.37
C ASN A 67 -12.16 4.41 8.61
N ILE A 68 -11.03 4.22 9.32
CA ILE A 68 -9.68 4.47 8.83
C ILE A 68 -9.24 3.35 7.88
N VAL A 69 -8.61 3.73 6.78
CA VAL A 69 -7.81 2.87 5.92
C VAL A 69 -6.36 3.31 6.06
N GLY A 70 -5.53 2.46 6.69
CA GLY A 70 -4.14 2.82 7.00
C GLY A 70 -3.21 2.76 5.79
N SER A 71 -3.39 1.77 4.91
CA SER A 71 -2.59 1.61 3.69
C SER A 71 -3.37 0.89 2.59
N PRO A 72 -2.94 1.02 1.31
CA PRO A 72 -3.64 0.39 0.19
C PRO A 72 -3.66 -1.14 0.26
N MET A 73 -2.66 -1.76 0.91
CA MET A 73 -2.56 -3.22 1.12
C MET A 73 -2.84 -3.64 2.57
N GLY A 74 -3.41 -2.72 3.37
CA GLY A 74 -3.66 -2.92 4.79
C GLY A 74 -4.81 -3.89 5.08
N GLU A 75 -5.03 -4.15 6.37
CA GLU A 75 -6.09 -5.06 6.85
C GLU A 75 -7.47 -4.67 6.34
N THR A 76 -7.84 -3.39 6.44
CA THR A 76 -9.12 -2.89 5.95
C THR A 76 -9.32 -3.13 4.46
N ALA A 77 -8.30 -2.85 3.64
CA ALA A 77 -8.36 -3.09 2.19
C ALA A 77 -8.50 -4.57 1.86
N ARG A 78 -7.76 -5.45 2.56
CA ARG A 78 -7.89 -6.91 2.41
C ARG A 78 -9.29 -7.40 2.80
N ALA A 79 -9.85 -6.89 3.89
CA ALA A 79 -11.19 -7.25 4.33
C ALA A 79 -12.26 -6.83 3.31
N ILE A 80 -12.15 -5.62 2.76
CA ILE A 80 -13.04 -5.13 1.69
C ILE A 80 -12.88 -5.99 0.42
N ALA A 81 -11.65 -6.32 0.03
CA ALA A 81 -11.40 -7.19 -1.13
C ALA A 81 -12.06 -8.57 -0.97
N LEU A 82 -11.95 -9.18 0.22
CA LEU A 82 -12.62 -10.44 0.53
C LEU A 82 -14.16 -10.31 0.51
N ALA A 83 -14.70 -9.20 1.00
CA ALA A 83 -16.13 -8.92 0.90
C ALA A 83 -16.60 -8.82 -0.56
N CYS A 84 -15.83 -8.15 -1.42
CA CYS A 84 -16.14 -8.07 -2.85
C CYS A 84 -16.05 -9.46 -3.50
N ALA A 85 -14.95 -10.18 -3.29
CA ALA A 85 -14.67 -11.45 -3.96
C ALA A 85 -15.57 -12.62 -3.53
N TYR A 86 -15.94 -12.70 -2.24
CA TYR A 86 -16.65 -13.86 -1.69
C TYR A 86 -18.10 -13.60 -1.31
N LYS A 87 -18.50 -12.34 -1.12
CA LYS A 87 -19.86 -11.98 -0.67
C LYS A 87 -20.67 -11.22 -1.72
N GLY A 88 -20.14 -11.06 -2.94
CA GLY A 88 -20.85 -10.39 -4.04
C GLY A 88 -20.93 -8.88 -3.86
N GLY A 89 -19.98 -8.29 -3.14
CA GLY A 89 -19.91 -6.84 -2.98
C GLY A 89 -19.48 -6.16 -4.28
N HIS A 90 -20.41 -5.52 -4.99
CA HIS A 90 -20.13 -4.91 -6.29
C HIS A 90 -19.79 -3.41 -6.21
N GLU A 91 -20.21 -2.73 -5.15
CA GLU A 91 -19.89 -1.32 -4.91
C GLU A 91 -19.39 -1.11 -3.47
N ILE A 92 -18.40 -0.23 -3.29
CA ILE A 92 -17.78 0.06 -2.00
C ILE A 92 -18.19 1.46 -1.53
N ALA A 93 -18.61 1.58 -0.28
CA ALA A 93 -18.93 2.84 0.39
C ALA A 93 -18.01 3.04 1.60
N VAL A 94 -17.21 4.11 1.61
CA VAL A 94 -16.58 4.60 2.84
C VAL A 94 -17.48 5.66 3.45
N ILE A 95 -18.04 5.37 4.61
CA ILE A 95 -19.08 6.19 5.25
C ILE A 95 -18.54 6.71 6.57
N GLY A 96 -18.07 7.96 6.54
CA GLY A 96 -17.75 8.72 7.75
C GLY A 96 -18.99 9.33 8.37
N HIS A 97 -18.85 9.90 9.56
CA HIS A 97 -19.94 10.55 10.25
C HIS A 97 -19.48 11.83 10.95
N THR A 98 -20.39 12.80 11.10
CA THR A 98 -20.16 13.99 11.94
C THR A 98 -20.03 13.61 13.42
N ASP A 99 -19.36 14.45 14.21
CA ASP A 99 -19.20 14.25 15.65
C ASP A 99 -18.49 12.92 15.97
N CYS A 100 -17.40 12.64 15.24
CA CYS A 100 -16.61 11.43 15.43
C CYS A 100 -15.66 11.57 16.62
N ALA A 101 -15.81 10.72 17.64
CA ALA A 101 -14.95 10.74 18.82
C ALA A 101 -13.47 10.52 18.49
N VAL A 102 -13.16 9.70 17.47
CA VAL A 102 -11.77 9.49 17.00
C VAL A 102 -11.21 10.79 16.43
N ALA A 103 -12.00 11.54 15.66
CA ALA A 103 -11.58 12.82 15.08
C ALA A 103 -11.34 13.91 16.13
N GLN A 104 -12.07 13.84 17.24
CA GLN A 104 -11.95 14.76 18.38
C GLN A 104 -10.84 14.37 19.36
N THR A 105 -10.21 13.21 19.18
CA THR A 105 -9.21 12.71 20.12
C THR A 105 -7.84 13.25 19.76
N THR A 106 -7.24 13.99 20.68
CA THR A 106 -5.84 14.44 20.58
C THR A 106 -4.90 13.41 21.19
N VAL A 107 -3.62 13.45 20.80
CA VAL A 107 -2.58 12.60 21.40
C VAL A 107 -2.52 12.77 22.92
N LEU A 108 -2.68 14.00 23.42
CA LEU A 108 -2.70 14.29 24.85
C LEU A 108 -3.87 13.57 25.54
N LYS A 109 -5.10 13.77 25.03
CA LYS A 109 -6.29 13.10 25.58
C LYS A 109 -6.14 11.57 25.54
N LEU A 110 -5.67 11.02 24.43
CA LEU A 110 -5.43 9.59 24.30
C LEU A 110 -4.41 9.08 25.34
N THR A 111 -3.31 9.81 25.52
CA THR A 111 -2.26 9.42 26.47
C THR A 111 -2.78 9.44 27.91
N ASP A 112 -3.56 10.46 28.27
CA ASP A 112 -4.16 10.59 29.61
C ASP A 112 -5.17 9.45 29.90
N GLU A 113 -6.00 9.10 28.93
CA GLU A 113 -6.95 7.98 29.04
C GLU A 113 -6.23 6.63 29.14
N LEU A 114 -5.20 6.39 28.31
CA LEU A 114 -4.39 5.17 28.37
C LEU A 114 -3.62 5.05 29.70
N ALA A 115 -3.06 6.16 30.19
CA ALA A 115 -2.39 6.20 31.49
C ALA A 115 -3.37 5.91 32.63
N SER A 116 -4.57 6.47 32.58
CA SER A 116 -5.65 6.20 33.54
C SER A 116 -6.09 4.73 33.53
N ALA A 117 -5.98 4.05 32.39
CA ALA A 117 -6.17 2.61 32.25
C ALA A 117 -4.97 1.76 32.69
N GLY A 118 -3.89 2.37 33.20
CA GLY A 118 -2.69 1.69 33.68
C GLY A 118 -1.69 1.31 32.59
N LEU A 119 -1.80 1.88 31.38
CA LEU A 119 -0.86 1.65 30.28
C LEU A 119 0.28 2.67 30.36
N ALA A 120 1.46 2.18 30.75
CA ALA A 120 2.66 3.00 30.81
C ALA A 120 3.16 3.41 29.41
N ARG A 121 3.65 4.64 29.28
CA ARG A 121 4.05 5.26 27.99
C ARG A 121 5.13 4.49 27.24
N ASP A 122 6.03 3.83 27.98
CA ASP A 122 7.14 3.00 27.47
C ASP A 122 6.68 1.74 26.74
N ARG A 123 5.42 1.31 26.93
CA ARG A 123 4.81 0.18 26.22
C ARG A 123 4.09 0.59 24.94
N LEU A 124 3.88 1.88 24.73
CA LEU A 124 3.15 2.40 23.59
C LEU A 124 4.13 2.80 22.47
N PRO A 125 3.73 2.70 21.19
CA PRO A 125 4.54 3.16 20.07
C PRO A 125 4.93 4.64 20.21
N ASP A 126 6.06 5.03 19.60
CA ASP A 126 6.51 6.42 19.64
C ASP A 126 5.50 7.35 18.96
N ASP A 127 5.07 7.01 17.75
CA ASP A 127 4.03 7.75 17.01
C ASP A 127 2.64 7.16 17.26
N LEU A 128 1.93 7.73 18.23
CA LEU A 128 0.54 7.37 18.53
C LEU A 128 -0.43 7.87 17.46
N THR A 129 -0.09 8.94 16.75
CA THR A 129 -0.95 9.51 15.69
C THR A 129 -1.03 8.53 14.54
N GLU A 130 0.11 8.04 14.09
CA GLU A 130 0.19 7.04 13.03
C GLU A 130 -0.41 5.70 13.48
N PHE A 131 -0.02 5.21 14.67
CA PHE A 131 -0.44 3.89 15.14
C PHE A 131 -1.96 3.77 15.35
N PHE A 132 -2.59 4.77 15.97
CA PHE A 132 -4.05 4.78 16.17
C PHE A 132 -4.80 5.43 15.01
N GLY A 133 -4.08 5.96 14.01
CA GLY A 133 -4.64 6.63 12.84
C GLY A 133 -5.45 7.88 13.20
N LEU A 134 -5.00 8.69 14.16
CA LEU A 134 -5.71 9.91 14.54
C LEU A 134 -5.79 10.90 13.36
N PHE A 135 -6.92 11.58 13.23
CA PHE A 135 -7.18 12.55 12.17
C PHE A 135 -8.01 13.73 12.69
N ALA A 136 -7.90 14.90 12.06
CA ALA A 136 -8.57 16.12 12.53
C ALA A 136 -9.86 16.47 11.78
N SER A 137 -10.16 15.78 10.67
CA SER A 137 -11.34 16.06 9.85
C SER A 137 -11.95 14.77 9.32
N GLU A 138 -13.21 14.54 9.63
CA GLU A 138 -13.98 13.38 9.19
C GLU A 138 -14.09 13.34 7.66
N ARG A 139 -14.32 14.50 7.04
CA ARG A 139 -14.38 14.65 5.58
C ARG A 139 -13.05 14.28 4.91
N GLN A 140 -11.94 14.83 5.41
CA GLN A 140 -10.62 14.53 4.83
C GLN A 140 -10.25 13.06 5.03
N ASN A 141 -10.60 12.47 6.17
CA ASN A 141 -10.39 11.05 6.43
C ASN A 141 -11.17 10.17 5.44
N VAL A 142 -12.43 10.47 5.15
CA VAL A 142 -13.21 9.74 4.12
C VAL A 142 -12.55 9.84 2.75
N MET A 143 -12.17 11.05 2.32
CA MET A 143 -11.53 11.24 1.02
C MET A 143 -10.21 10.48 0.91
N LYS A 144 -9.37 10.53 1.96
CA LYS A 144 -8.11 9.78 2.04
C LYS A 144 -8.35 8.26 2.00
N ALA A 145 -9.34 7.77 2.75
CA ALA A 145 -9.66 6.35 2.76
C ALA A 145 -10.12 5.85 1.37
N VAL A 146 -10.97 6.63 0.68
CA VAL A 146 -11.37 6.32 -0.71
C VAL A 146 -10.18 6.29 -1.64
N GLU A 147 -9.27 7.27 -1.54
CA GLU A 147 -8.06 7.32 -2.36
C GLU A 147 -7.18 6.08 -2.15
N LEU A 148 -6.93 5.68 -0.90
CA LEU A 148 -6.12 4.51 -0.56
C LEU A 148 -6.75 3.20 -1.07
N LEU A 149 -8.08 3.08 -1.02
CA LEU A 149 -8.78 1.92 -1.56
C LEU A 149 -8.71 1.88 -3.09
N ARG A 150 -8.82 3.01 -3.78
CA ARG A 150 -8.68 3.08 -5.24
C ARG A 150 -7.26 2.77 -5.72
N GLN A 151 -6.25 3.10 -4.91
CA GLN A 151 -4.84 2.74 -5.17
C GLN A 151 -4.53 1.26 -4.85
N SER A 152 -5.46 0.54 -4.23
CA SER A 152 -5.25 -0.83 -3.79
C SER A 152 -5.25 -1.82 -4.95
N ALA A 153 -4.17 -2.59 -5.10
CA ALA A 153 -4.08 -3.66 -6.09
C ALA A 153 -5.03 -4.86 -5.82
N VAL A 154 -5.68 -4.93 -4.66
CA VAL A 154 -6.63 -6.01 -4.33
C VAL A 154 -8.09 -5.59 -4.51
N ILE A 155 -8.35 -4.32 -4.81
CA ILE A 155 -9.67 -3.84 -5.19
C ILE A 155 -9.74 -3.81 -6.72
N GLY A 156 -10.83 -4.32 -7.28
CA GLY A 156 -11.00 -4.38 -8.73
C GLY A 156 -10.93 -2.99 -9.36
N PRO A 157 -10.25 -2.81 -10.51
CA PRO A 157 -10.10 -1.49 -11.14
C PRO A 157 -11.44 -0.88 -11.59
N ASN A 158 -12.46 -1.72 -11.78
CA ASN A 158 -13.81 -1.33 -12.17
C ASN A 158 -14.79 -1.34 -11.00
N THR A 159 -14.33 -1.50 -9.75
CA THR A 159 -15.19 -1.47 -8.58
C THR A 159 -15.37 -0.02 -8.12
N PRO A 160 -16.59 0.55 -8.15
CA PRO A 160 -16.82 1.90 -7.67
C PRO A 160 -16.50 2.02 -6.18
N VAL A 161 -15.69 3.02 -5.82
CA VAL A 161 -15.41 3.37 -4.43
C VAL A 161 -15.96 4.77 -4.16
N HIS A 162 -16.97 4.85 -3.32
CA HIS A 162 -17.69 6.06 -2.95
C HIS A 162 -17.26 6.55 -1.57
N GLY A 163 -17.26 7.87 -1.38
CA GLY A 163 -17.05 8.51 -0.09
C GLY A 163 -18.29 9.27 0.35
N LEU A 164 -18.83 8.92 1.51
CA LEU A 164 -20.03 9.51 2.09
C LEU A 164 -19.75 10.07 3.49
N LEU A 165 -20.49 11.10 3.88
CA LEU A 165 -20.51 11.64 5.24
C LEU A 165 -21.95 11.72 5.74
N ILE A 166 -22.26 11.02 6.83
CA ILE A 166 -23.58 11.09 7.46
C ILE A 166 -23.59 12.04 8.66
N ASP A 167 -24.60 12.90 8.73
CA ASP A 167 -24.91 13.67 9.92
C ASP A 167 -25.58 12.75 10.96
N VAL A 168 -24.96 12.54 12.13
CA VAL A 168 -25.48 11.62 13.15
C VAL A 168 -26.73 12.13 13.86
N ARG A 169 -27.03 13.43 13.74
CA ARG A 169 -28.21 14.06 14.35
C ARG A 169 -29.41 14.05 13.41
N THR A 170 -29.18 14.33 12.13
CA THR A 170 -30.26 14.46 11.13
C THR A 170 -30.41 13.23 10.25
N GLY A 171 -29.37 12.41 10.10
CA GLY A 171 -29.30 11.32 9.14
C GLY A 171 -29.07 11.77 7.70
N LYS A 172 -28.76 13.05 7.48
CA LYS A 172 -28.44 13.58 6.14
C LYS A 172 -27.14 12.99 5.66
N VAL A 173 -27.13 12.45 4.45
CA VAL A 173 -25.95 11.89 3.80
C VAL A 173 -25.45 12.87 2.73
N GLU A 174 -24.16 13.19 2.81
CA GLU A 174 -23.47 13.98 1.81
C GLU A 174 -22.53 13.10 0.98
N TRP A 175 -22.56 13.28 -0.35
CA TRP A 175 -21.68 12.58 -1.27
C TRP A 175 -20.37 13.35 -1.46
N LEU A 176 -19.34 12.92 -0.75
CA LEU A 176 -18.02 13.55 -0.80
C LEU A 176 -17.25 13.17 -2.06
N VAL A 177 -17.28 11.89 -2.41
CA VAL A 177 -16.52 11.33 -3.55
C VAL A 177 -17.42 10.39 -4.33
N ASN A 178 -17.69 10.75 -5.59
CA ASN A 178 -18.43 9.91 -6.51
C ASN A 178 -17.53 8.83 -7.13
N GLY A 179 -17.86 7.57 -6.87
CA GLY A 179 -17.17 6.37 -7.38
C GLY A 179 -17.27 6.22 -8.89
N TYR A 180 -18.39 6.64 -9.48
CA TYR A 180 -18.72 6.46 -10.88
C TYR A 180 -17.92 7.36 -11.83
N GLN A 181 -17.43 8.50 -11.34
CA GLN A 181 -16.63 9.42 -12.16
C GLN A 181 -15.29 8.81 -12.58
N THR A 182 -14.80 7.82 -11.82
CA THR A 182 -13.58 7.06 -12.13
C THR A 182 -13.78 6.13 -13.34
N GLU A 183 -15.00 5.58 -13.53
CA GLU A 183 -15.33 4.73 -14.68
C GLU A 183 -15.41 5.54 -15.98
N THR A 184 -15.92 6.77 -15.90
CA THR A 184 -16.02 7.67 -17.08
C THR A 184 -14.67 8.21 -17.54
N ALA A 185 -13.63 8.17 -16.71
CA ALA A 185 -12.26 8.51 -17.10
C ALA A 185 -11.53 7.34 -17.80
N GLY A 186 -12.18 6.17 -17.89
CA GLY A 186 -11.52 4.90 -18.19
C GLY A 186 -12.07 4.08 -19.34
N VAL A 187 -12.93 4.57 -20.24
CA VAL A 187 -13.23 3.87 -21.51
C VAL A 187 -13.61 4.85 -22.63
N GLY A 188 -12.68 5.13 -23.53
CA GLY A 188 -12.92 5.74 -24.84
C GLY A 188 -11.73 5.45 -25.76
N PRO A 189 -11.91 5.01 -27.02
CA PRO A 189 -10.81 4.80 -27.95
C PRO A 189 -10.35 6.18 -28.47
N GLY A 190 -9.48 6.83 -27.70
CA GLY A 190 -8.99 8.16 -28.08
C GLY A 190 -8.22 8.81 -26.95
N SER A 191 -6.90 8.60 -26.96
CA SER A 191 -5.87 9.41 -26.29
C SER A 191 -6.30 10.14 -25.02
N SER A 192 -6.04 9.53 -23.86
CA SER A 192 -5.97 10.25 -22.59
C SER A 192 -4.81 11.25 -22.66
N GLU A 193 -5.12 12.52 -22.89
CA GLU A 193 -4.16 13.61 -22.81
C GLU A 193 -3.86 13.90 -21.33
N LEU A 194 -2.67 13.51 -20.88
CA LEU A 194 -2.16 13.87 -19.56
C LEU A 194 -1.55 15.28 -19.65
N LYS A 195 -2.21 16.29 -19.07
CA LYS A 195 -1.62 17.62 -18.89
C LYS A 195 -0.73 17.61 -17.64
N VAL A 196 0.59 17.69 -17.84
CA VAL A 196 1.57 17.85 -16.75
C VAL A 196 2.04 19.29 -16.76
N GLN A 197 1.73 20.04 -15.70
CA GLN A 197 2.35 21.34 -15.44
C GLN A 197 3.51 21.15 -14.47
N ALA A 198 4.72 21.36 -14.95
CA ALA A 198 5.91 21.44 -14.12
C ALA A 198 6.34 22.91 -14.02
N ALA A 199 6.44 23.43 -12.80
CA ALA A 199 7.07 24.73 -12.55
C ALA A 199 8.58 24.51 -12.44
N ILE A 200 9.33 25.09 -13.38
CA ILE A 200 10.78 25.29 -13.24
C ILE A 200 10.96 26.79 -12.95
N GLY A 201 11.77 27.11 -11.95
CA GLY A 201 11.96 28.47 -11.43
C GLY A 201 12.24 29.52 -12.51
N ASP A 202 11.64 30.69 -12.29
CA ASP A 202 11.74 31.96 -13.00
C ASP A 202 11.90 31.93 -14.53
N ARG A 203 10.72 32.06 -15.16
CA ARG A 203 10.37 32.57 -16.51
C ARG A 203 10.03 31.50 -17.55
N GLU A 204 8.76 31.60 -17.96
CA GLU A 204 7.98 30.91 -19.01
C GLU A 204 7.46 29.48 -18.76
N LEU A 205 6.13 29.38 -18.69
CA LEU A 205 5.33 28.15 -18.72
C LEU A 205 5.41 27.52 -20.11
N VAL A 206 5.97 26.32 -20.23
CA VAL A 206 5.92 25.53 -21.47
C VAL A 206 4.90 24.41 -21.30
N GLU A 207 3.78 24.49 -22.02
CA GLU A 207 2.80 23.39 -22.11
C GLU A 207 3.33 22.30 -23.04
N ALA A 208 3.59 21.11 -22.52
CA ALA A 208 3.92 19.93 -23.32
C ALA A 208 2.74 18.93 -23.32
N ARG A 209 2.26 18.57 -24.52
CA ARG A 209 1.25 17.50 -24.72
C ARG A 209 1.94 16.22 -25.14
N VAL A 210 1.77 15.15 -24.36
CA VAL A 210 2.30 13.81 -24.68
C VAL A 210 1.14 12.91 -25.08
N ARG A 211 1.23 12.27 -26.26
CA ARG A 211 0.29 11.24 -26.73
C ARG A 211 0.86 9.85 -26.42
N ILE A 212 0.04 8.99 -25.83
CA ILE A 212 0.35 7.57 -25.62
C ILE A 212 -0.55 6.73 -26.56
N PRO A 213 -0.01 5.83 -27.40
CA PRO A 213 -0.82 4.98 -28.27
C PRO A 213 -1.48 3.82 -27.51
N SER A 214 -2.69 3.42 -27.92
CA SER A 214 -3.46 2.31 -27.37
C SER A 214 -2.92 0.95 -27.85
N LEU A 215 -2.74 -0.01 -26.94
CA LEU A 215 -2.32 -1.39 -27.24
C LEU A 215 -3.54 -2.30 -27.45
N SER A 216 -3.61 -2.93 -28.63
CA SER A 216 -4.53 -4.04 -28.93
C SER A 216 -3.86 -5.37 -28.59
N LEU A 217 -4.57 -6.22 -27.86
CA LEU A 217 -4.10 -7.51 -27.38
C LEU A 217 -4.20 -8.57 -28.48
N GLY A 218 -3.06 -9.05 -28.98
CA GLY A 218 -2.97 -10.14 -29.96
C GLY A 218 -1.55 -10.29 -30.51
N ASP A 219 -0.84 -11.31 -30.03
CA ASP A 219 0.36 -11.94 -30.60
C ASP A 219 1.44 -11.05 -31.24
N ILE A 220 2.36 -10.45 -30.46
CA ILE A 220 3.67 -10.02 -30.99
C ILE A 220 4.81 -10.23 -29.98
N LYS A 221 5.88 -10.89 -30.45
CA LYS A 221 7.20 -11.08 -29.83
C LYS A 221 7.78 -9.79 -29.26
N PHE A 222 8.26 -9.86 -28.02
CA PHE A 222 9.03 -8.78 -27.39
C PHE A 222 10.37 -8.56 -28.10
N PRO A 223 10.69 -7.35 -28.59
CA PRO A 223 12.05 -7.00 -28.96
C PRO A 223 12.86 -6.68 -27.69
N GLU A 224 14.11 -7.13 -27.64
CA GLU A 224 15.07 -6.77 -26.60
C GLU A 224 15.52 -5.31 -26.78
N LEU A 225 14.96 -4.40 -26.00
CA LEU A 225 15.45 -3.03 -25.86
C LEU A 225 15.83 -2.76 -24.41
N LYS A 226 17.10 -2.38 -24.18
CA LYS A 226 17.63 -1.94 -22.89
C LYS A 226 17.31 -0.46 -22.70
N ILE A 227 16.98 -0.07 -21.47
CA ILE A 227 16.72 1.34 -21.12
C ILE A 227 18.01 2.16 -21.31
N GLY A 228 17.95 3.21 -22.12
CA GLY A 228 19.05 4.17 -22.35
C GLY A 228 19.17 4.70 -23.78
N GLU A 229 18.50 4.10 -24.76
CA GLU A 229 18.50 4.61 -26.13
C GLU A 229 17.31 5.56 -26.34
N VAL A 230 17.54 6.85 -26.15
CA VAL A 230 16.63 7.91 -26.62
C VAL A 230 17.18 8.41 -27.95
N THR A 231 16.76 7.81 -29.05
CA THR A 231 16.91 8.43 -30.36
C THR A 231 15.82 9.48 -30.54
N VAL A 232 16.17 10.74 -30.27
CA VAL A 232 15.41 11.87 -30.80
C VAL A 232 15.67 11.90 -32.30
N ALA A 233 14.79 11.30 -33.09
CA ALA A 233 14.76 11.54 -34.53
C ALA A 233 14.19 12.94 -34.79
N ALA A 234 15.01 13.96 -34.58
CA ALA A 234 14.77 15.27 -35.15
C ALA A 234 15.23 15.23 -36.62
N SER A 235 14.28 15.21 -37.54
CA SER A 235 14.56 15.46 -38.95
C SER A 235 14.93 16.93 -39.11
N MET A 236 16.23 17.23 -39.25
CA MET A 236 16.71 18.48 -39.81
C MET A 236 17.77 18.18 -40.86
N GLN A 237 17.41 18.44 -42.11
CA GLN A 237 18.35 18.54 -43.21
C GLN A 237 19.30 19.71 -42.96
N GLN A 238 20.61 19.48 -42.99
CA GLN A 238 21.58 20.34 -43.68
C GLN A 238 22.97 19.69 -43.74
N SER A 239 23.56 19.84 -44.92
CA SER A 239 24.83 19.31 -45.41
C SER A 239 26.04 20.05 -44.85
N SER A 240 27.10 19.33 -44.46
CA SER A 240 28.49 19.51 -44.96
C SER A 240 29.54 18.75 -44.11
N SER A 241 30.18 17.76 -44.74
CA SER A 241 31.60 17.39 -44.71
C SER A 241 32.52 17.75 -43.52
N HIS A 242 33.16 16.75 -42.88
CA HIS A 242 34.62 16.50 -42.97
C HIS A 242 35.14 15.34 -42.07
N ALA A 243 35.98 14.54 -42.73
CA ALA A 243 37.03 13.59 -42.34
C ALA A 243 37.40 13.26 -40.87
N GLN A 244 37.59 11.95 -40.67
CA GLN A 244 38.34 11.20 -39.63
C GLN A 244 39.86 11.52 -39.59
N PRO A 245 40.63 11.14 -38.53
CA PRO A 245 41.24 9.78 -38.49
C PRO A 245 41.34 9.08 -37.12
N GLN A 246 41.44 7.76 -37.23
CA GLN A 246 41.59 6.70 -36.23
C GLN A 246 42.93 6.70 -35.48
N VAL A 247 42.97 6.08 -34.29
CA VAL A 247 44.08 5.19 -33.87
C VAL A 247 43.54 4.02 -33.00
N LYS A 248 43.77 2.78 -33.45
CA LYS A 248 43.91 1.53 -32.67
C LYS A 248 45.35 1.04 -32.91
N PRO A 249 46.02 0.37 -31.95
CA PRO A 249 46.01 -1.11 -31.85
C PRO A 249 46.14 -1.59 -30.37
N SER A 250 46.07 -2.84 -29.93
CA SER A 250 45.73 -4.16 -30.46
C SER A 250 45.52 -5.12 -29.28
N ALA A 251 44.48 -5.94 -29.38
CA ALA A 251 44.45 -7.39 -29.15
C ALA A 251 45.27 -8.05 -28.02
N SER A 252 44.55 -8.70 -27.10
CA SER A 252 44.77 -10.12 -26.84
C SER A 252 43.41 -10.80 -26.66
N GLY A 253 43.12 -11.74 -27.56
CA GLY A 253 41.97 -12.62 -27.45
C GLY A 253 42.23 -13.67 -26.39
N ARG A 254 41.18 -13.98 -25.62
CA ARG A 254 40.89 -15.33 -25.18
C ARG A 254 39.38 -15.45 -25.08
N GLU A 255 38.80 -16.13 -26.06
CA GLU A 255 37.61 -16.94 -25.79
C GLU A 255 37.92 -17.80 -24.56
N SER A 256 37.12 -17.63 -23.51
CA SER A 256 36.98 -18.59 -22.45
C SER A 256 35.49 -18.76 -22.23
N GLU A 257 34.99 -19.76 -22.95
CA GLU A 257 34.17 -20.82 -22.38
C GLU A 257 33.18 -20.40 -21.30
N ARG A 258 31.91 -20.38 -21.75
CA ARG A 258 30.73 -20.85 -21.05
C ARG A 258 31.09 -21.84 -19.91
N GLN A 259 31.22 -21.34 -18.68
CA GLN A 259 31.28 -22.10 -17.43
C GLN A 259 30.02 -21.74 -16.62
N THR A 260 28.93 -22.46 -16.87
CA THR A 260 28.37 -23.51 -16.00
C THR A 260 27.74 -22.99 -14.70
N GLU A 261 26.42 -23.14 -14.65
CA GLU A 261 25.59 -23.24 -13.46
C GLU A 261 26.16 -24.36 -12.55
N PRO A 262 26.78 -24.02 -11.42
CA PRO A 262 26.30 -24.58 -10.15
C PRO A 262 26.36 -23.62 -8.95
N GLN A 263 26.96 -22.42 -9.06
CA GLN A 263 27.07 -21.49 -7.92
C GLN A 263 25.84 -20.62 -7.69
N HIS A 264 24.95 -20.46 -8.67
CA HIS A 264 23.81 -19.54 -8.55
C HIS A 264 22.66 -20.07 -7.66
N ALA A 265 22.62 -21.38 -7.41
CA ALA A 265 21.55 -22.03 -6.63
C ALA A 265 21.85 -22.09 -5.12
N GLU A 266 23.10 -22.33 -4.73
CA GLU A 266 23.43 -22.66 -3.33
C GLU A 266 23.30 -21.48 -2.36
N TRP A 267 23.76 -20.28 -2.74
CA TRP A 267 23.62 -19.10 -1.88
C TRP A 267 22.17 -18.61 -1.77
N MET A 268 21.33 -18.92 -2.77
CA MET A 268 19.90 -18.58 -2.76
C MET A 268 19.12 -19.40 -1.73
N ASP A 269 19.45 -20.69 -1.59
CA ASP A 269 18.84 -21.55 -0.58
C ASP A 269 19.23 -21.10 0.83
N ILE A 270 20.49 -20.69 1.01
CA ILE A 270 20.95 -20.14 2.28
C ILE A 270 20.28 -18.80 2.58
N LEU A 271 20.11 -17.93 1.57
CA LEU A 271 19.41 -16.66 1.74
C LEU A 271 17.96 -16.88 2.19
N ARG A 272 17.26 -17.87 1.64
CA ARG A 272 15.91 -18.26 2.08
C ARG A 272 15.89 -18.76 3.52
N GLU A 273 16.88 -19.56 3.92
CA GLU A 273 17.01 -20.09 5.28
C GLU A 273 17.22 -18.96 6.32
N ILE A 274 18.06 -17.98 6.00
CA ILE A 274 18.36 -16.85 6.90
C ILE A 274 17.39 -15.67 6.77
N ALA A 275 16.46 -15.69 5.80
CA ALA A 275 15.48 -14.62 5.58
C ALA A 275 14.58 -14.36 6.82
N SER A 276 14.35 -15.40 7.64
CA SER A 276 13.57 -15.32 8.88
C SER A 276 14.31 -14.65 10.05
N GLN A 277 15.59 -14.28 9.87
CA GLN A 277 16.43 -13.71 10.91
C GLN A 277 16.32 -12.19 10.96
N ALA A 278 16.42 -11.62 12.16
CA ALA A 278 16.46 -10.17 12.38
C ALA A 278 17.84 -9.56 12.04
N VAL A 279 18.41 -9.92 10.89
CA VAL A 279 19.67 -9.36 10.38
C VAL A 279 19.35 -8.20 9.44
N ARG A 280 20.00 -7.06 9.67
CA ARG A 280 19.89 -5.85 8.85
C ARG A 280 21.17 -5.64 8.06
N VAL A 281 21.00 -5.18 6.83
CA VAL A 281 22.08 -5.14 5.84
C VAL A 281 22.03 -3.82 5.08
N HIS A 282 23.19 -3.28 4.75
CA HIS A 282 23.38 -2.21 3.78
C HIS A 282 23.86 -2.81 2.46
N ILE A 283 23.41 -2.26 1.34
CA ILE A 283 23.84 -2.67 0.00
C ILE A 283 24.27 -1.45 -0.79
N ILE A 284 25.13 -1.64 -1.79
CA ILE A 284 25.46 -0.59 -2.77
C ILE A 284 24.73 -0.94 -4.07
N GLY A 285 23.83 -0.06 -4.50
CA GLY A 285 23.15 -0.20 -5.79
C GLY A 285 24.12 0.00 -6.96
N ASN A 286 23.70 -0.40 -8.17
CA ASN A 286 24.51 -0.20 -9.38
C ASN A 286 24.77 1.29 -9.71
N ASP A 287 23.99 2.19 -9.11
CA ASP A 287 24.17 3.64 -9.10
C ASP A 287 25.28 4.12 -8.14
N LYS A 288 26.00 3.19 -7.49
CA LYS A 288 27.03 3.41 -6.47
C LYS A 288 26.52 4.11 -5.21
N LYS A 289 25.21 4.14 -4.97
CA LYS A 289 24.64 4.71 -3.75
C LYS A 289 24.43 3.63 -2.68
N PRO A 290 24.69 3.93 -1.39
CA PRO A 290 24.38 3.02 -0.31
C PRO A 290 22.88 3.05 0.01
N TYR A 291 22.28 1.88 0.17
CA TYR A 291 20.89 1.67 0.58
C TYR A 291 20.87 0.79 1.83
N GLY A 292 20.13 1.18 2.86
CA GLY A 292 20.02 0.44 4.11
C GLY A 292 19.85 1.35 5.34
N PRO A 293 19.63 0.78 6.53
CA PRO A 293 19.61 -0.66 6.82
C PRO A 293 18.27 -1.32 6.44
N VAL A 294 18.33 -2.35 5.59
CA VAL A 294 17.15 -3.16 5.21
C VAL A 294 17.20 -4.55 5.86
N PRO A 295 16.05 -5.12 6.26
CA PRO A 295 16.00 -6.52 6.72
C PRO A 295 16.44 -7.48 5.60
N ILE A 296 17.14 -8.55 5.96
CA ILE A 296 17.61 -9.56 5.00
C ILE A 296 16.46 -10.23 4.22
N ALA A 297 15.26 -10.30 4.79
CA ALA A 297 14.03 -10.73 4.09
C ALA A 297 13.73 -9.89 2.84
N LYS A 298 13.97 -8.57 2.90
CA LYS A 298 13.75 -7.65 1.78
C LYS A 298 14.78 -7.83 0.66
N LEU A 299 15.98 -8.31 1.00
CA LEU A 299 16.99 -8.65 -0.01
C LEU A 299 16.56 -9.87 -0.85
N LEU A 300 15.87 -10.84 -0.25
CA LEU A 300 15.34 -11.99 -0.99
C LEU A 300 14.33 -11.54 -2.06
N GLU A 301 13.43 -10.61 -1.71
CA GLU A 301 12.49 -10.00 -2.66
C GLU A 301 13.24 -9.33 -3.82
N TRP A 302 14.26 -8.52 -3.52
CA TRP A 302 15.04 -7.82 -4.54
C TRP A 302 15.86 -8.75 -5.44
N VAL A 303 16.32 -9.88 -4.92
CA VAL A 303 17.00 -10.89 -5.74
C VAL A 303 16.02 -11.61 -6.66
N VAL A 304 14.81 -11.93 -6.18
CA VAL A 304 13.74 -12.52 -7.01
C VAL A 304 13.29 -11.55 -8.11
N GLU A 305 13.21 -10.26 -7.79
CA GLU A 305 12.92 -9.18 -8.74
C GLU A 305 14.10 -8.86 -9.68
N LYS A 306 15.23 -9.57 -9.56
CA LYS A 306 16.48 -9.33 -10.31
C LYS A 306 17.04 -7.90 -10.19
N ARG A 307 16.71 -7.21 -9.09
CA ARG A 307 17.24 -5.88 -8.75
C ARG A 307 18.62 -5.94 -8.12
N VAL A 308 18.94 -7.06 -7.47
CA VAL A 308 20.18 -7.30 -6.75
C VAL A 308 20.72 -8.68 -7.12
N GLY A 309 22.02 -8.79 -7.35
CA GLY A 309 22.71 -10.03 -7.72
C GLY A 309 23.67 -10.51 -6.63
N GLY A 310 24.19 -11.73 -6.79
CA GLY A 310 25.17 -12.30 -5.85
C GLY A 310 26.49 -11.52 -5.78
N ASP A 311 26.80 -10.76 -6.81
CA ASP A 311 27.96 -9.86 -6.92
C ASP A 311 27.73 -8.49 -6.25
N THR A 312 26.50 -8.17 -5.86
CA THR A 312 26.17 -6.86 -5.29
C THR A 312 26.86 -6.67 -3.95
N PRO A 313 27.62 -5.58 -3.74
CA PRO A 313 28.29 -5.32 -2.47
C PRO A 313 27.26 -5.12 -1.35
N ALA A 314 27.41 -5.88 -0.28
CA ALA A 314 26.54 -5.87 0.87
C ALA A 314 27.35 -5.92 2.19
N GLN A 315 26.78 -5.38 3.26
CA GLN A 315 27.41 -5.23 4.56
C GLN A 315 26.38 -5.41 5.68
N VAL A 316 26.65 -6.28 6.65
CA VAL A 316 25.78 -6.42 7.84
C VAL A 316 25.94 -5.20 8.74
N GLU A 317 24.82 -4.72 9.27
CA GLU A 317 24.79 -3.61 10.24
C GLU A 317 25.71 -3.90 11.45
N GLY A 318 26.64 -2.98 11.72
CA GLY A 318 27.64 -3.13 12.78
C GLY A 318 29.00 -3.70 12.33
N THR A 319 29.16 -4.05 11.04
CA THR A 319 30.43 -4.46 10.45
C THR A 319 30.95 -3.40 9.48
N THR A 320 32.27 -3.34 9.27
CA THR A 320 32.91 -2.38 8.35
C THR A 320 33.30 -2.98 7.00
N ALA A 321 33.19 -4.30 6.83
CA ALA A 321 33.60 -5.00 5.62
C ALA A 321 32.47 -5.10 4.60
N TRP A 322 32.71 -4.61 3.39
CA TRP A 322 31.84 -4.82 2.23
C TRP A 322 32.25 -6.09 1.51
N GLN A 323 31.28 -6.95 1.18
CA GLN A 323 31.52 -8.19 0.45
C GLN A 323 30.36 -8.50 -0.50
N PRO A 324 30.57 -9.30 -1.55
CA PRO A 324 29.48 -9.72 -2.43
C PRO A 324 28.36 -10.42 -1.63
N LEU A 325 27.11 -10.17 -2.01
CA LEU A 325 25.94 -10.71 -1.33
C LEU A 325 25.99 -12.25 -1.23
N SER A 326 26.47 -12.93 -2.26
CA SER A 326 26.66 -14.39 -2.24
C SER A 326 27.56 -14.83 -1.09
N LEU A 327 28.68 -14.13 -0.85
CA LEU A 327 29.63 -14.43 0.22
C LEU A 327 29.13 -13.99 1.60
N LEU A 328 28.40 -12.87 1.66
CA LEU A 328 27.81 -12.35 2.89
C LEU A 328 26.86 -13.37 3.53
N VAL A 329 26.02 -13.99 2.71
CA VAL A 329 25.03 -14.98 3.13
C VAL A 329 25.69 -16.21 3.78
N HIS A 330 26.80 -16.69 3.23
CA HIS A 330 27.60 -17.76 3.86
C HIS A 330 28.24 -17.31 5.18
N THR A 331 28.74 -16.07 5.24
CA THR A 331 29.35 -15.51 6.46
C THR A 331 28.35 -15.42 7.61
N ILE A 332 27.12 -14.99 7.33
CA ILE A 332 26.02 -14.92 8.31
C ILE A 332 25.70 -16.32 8.86
N LYS A 333 25.54 -17.32 7.97
CA LYS A 333 25.26 -18.71 8.37
C LYS A 333 26.40 -19.31 9.21
N GLN A 334 27.66 -19.05 8.86
CA GLN A 334 28.80 -19.52 9.65
C GLN A 334 28.90 -18.85 11.02
N ALA A 335 28.62 -17.55 11.11
CA ALA A 335 28.59 -16.83 12.38
C ALA A 335 27.48 -17.34 13.32
N GLN A 336 26.36 -17.81 12.77
CA GLN A 336 25.29 -18.45 13.52
C GLN A 336 25.68 -19.84 14.05
N MET A 337 26.30 -20.68 13.22
CA MET A 337 26.76 -22.02 13.64
C MET A 337 27.82 -21.99 14.76
N ARG A 338 28.54 -20.88 14.90
CA ARG A 338 29.54 -20.67 15.98
C ARG A 338 28.94 -20.17 17.29
N ARG A 339 27.65 -19.81 17.35
CA ARG A 339 26.99 -19.46 18.61
C ARG A 339 26.61 -20.76 19.33
N PRO A 340 27.16 -21.06 20.52
CA PRO A 340 26.73 -22.23 21.28
C PRO A 340 25.22 -22.13 21.56
N PRO A 341 24.49 -23.27 21.57
CA PRO A 341 23.05 -23.25 21.78
C PRO A 341 22.74 -22.56 23.11
N THR A 342 21.84 -21.59 23.08
CA THR A 342 21.28 -20.96 24.27
C THR A 342 20.60 -22.04 25.10
N ILE A 343 21.19 -22.38 26.25
CA ILE A 343 20.56 -23.27 27.23
C ILE A 343 19.29 -22.55 27.70
N PRO A 344 18.10 -23.16 27.59
CA PRO A 344 16.89 -22.58 28.15
C PRO A 344 17.10 -22.38 29.65
N ASN A 345 16.91 -21.15 30.14
CA ASN A 345 16.97 -20.85 31.57
C ASN A 345 16.00 -21.78 32.31
N ALA A 346 16.54 -22.80 32.98
CA ALA A 346 15.80 -23.57 33.94
C ALA A 346 15.35 -22.60 35.02
N LYS A 347 14.05 -22.30 35.09
CA LYS A 347 13.43 -21.66 36.25
C LYS A 347 13.50 -22.65 37.41
N GLY A 348 14.69 -22.78 37.99
CA GLY A 348 14.93 -23.42 39.27
C GLY A 348 14.34 -22.54 40.36
N GLY A 349 13.13 -22.86 40.79
CA GLY A 349 12.57 -22.34 42.02
C GLY A 349 13.33 -22.90 43.21
N PHE A 350 14.42 -22.25 43.61
CA PHE A 350 15.02 -22.44 44.93
C PHE A 350 14.03 -21.92 45.98
N ARG A 351 13.24 -22.81 46.58
CA ARG A 351 12.46 -22.52 47.79
C ARG A 351 13.44 -22.40 48.96
N PHE A 352 13.73 -21.16 49.37
CA PHE A 352 14.28 -20.87 50.69
C PHE A 352 13.19 -21.12 51.75
N PHE A 353 13.31 -22.23 52.50
CA PHE A 353 12.58 -22.38 53.76
C PHE A 353 13.22 -21.42 54.79
N ARG A 354 12.52 -20.33 55.11
CA ARG A 354 12.86 -19.49 56.26
C ARG A 354 12.20 -20.07 57.51
N SER A 355 13.03 -20.53 58.43
CA SER A 355 12.68 -20.93 59.79
C SER A 355 12.55 -19.71 60.73
N GLY A 356 11.67 -19.85 61.73
CA GLY A 356 11.55 -18.97 62.91
C GLY A 356 10.50 -17.88 62.74
N LYS A 357 9.54 -17.69 63.65
CA LYS A 357 9.54 -17.67 65.12
C LYS A 357 8.05 -17.63 65.56
N LYS A 358 7.52 -17.94 66.75
CA LYS A 358 7.93 -18.30 68.13
C LYS A 358 6.58 -18.49 68.92
N PRO A 359 6.53 -18.87 70.22
CA PRO A 359 7.02 -18.05 71.35
C PRO A 359 8.40 -18.45 71.89
#